data_AF-A0AAD1NHH4-F1
#
_entry.id   AF-A0AAD1NHH4-F1
#
_cell.length_a   1.000
_cell.length_b   1.000
_cell.length_c   1.000
_cell.angle_alpha   90.00
_cell.angle_beta   90.00
_cell.angle_gamma   90.00
#
_symmetry.space_group_name_H-M   'P 1'
#
loop_
_entity.id
_entity.type
_entity.pdbx_description
1 polymer ?
#
loop_
_entity_poly.entity_id
_entity_poly.type
_entity_poly.pdbx_seq_one_letter_code
_entity_poly.pdbx_strand_id
1 'polypeptide(L)' 'MKKSGLVVKSYTLYDPNKKVLKYHSFIFNEEQNQSINNVIKKYRKNNGLRLID' A
#
# COMPACT_ATOMS: atom_id res chain seq x y z
N MET A 1 1.09 -20.99 -0.17
CA MET A 1 1.22 -19.61 -0.68
C MET A 1 2.07 -18.82 0.30
N LYS A 2 3.13 -18.14 -0.17
CA LYS A 2 3.87 -17.19 0.69
C LYS A 2 2.92 -16.06 1.07
N LYS A 3 2.75 -15.81 2.37
CA LYS A 3 1.98 -14.67 2.86
C LYS A 3 2.60 -13.38 2.34
N SER A 4 1.75 -12.46 1.90
CA SER A 4 2.09 -11.09 1.55
C SER A 4 2.83 -10.42 2.73
N GLY A 5 3.93 -9.72 2.43
CA GLY A 5 4.78 -9.09 3.44
C GLY A 5 4.06 -7.96 4.16
N LEU A 6 3.72 -6.88 3.44
CA LEU A 6 2.93 -5.79 4.01
C LEU A 6 1.44 -6.07 3.87
N VAL A 7 0.73 -5.93 4.99
CA VAL A 7 -0.74 -5.97 5.04
C VAL A 7 -1.25 -4.55 5.25
N VAL A 8 -2.05 -4.07 4.29
CA VAL A 8 -2.67 -2.75 4.41
C VAL A 8 -3.91 -2.86 5.30
N LYS A 9 -3.92 -2.11 6.41
CA LYS A 9 -5.04 -2.09 7.37
C LYS A 9 -6.02 -0.94 7.14
N SER A 10 -5.52 0.17 6.59
CA SER A 10 -6.31 1.35 6.29
C SER A 10 -5.59 2.22 5.26
N TYR A 11 -6.35 3.05 4.56
CA TYR A 11 -5.80 4.15 3.77
C TYR A 11 -6.69 5.39 3.93
N THR A 12 -6.11 6.54 3.66
CA THR A 12 -6.82 7.82 3.65
C THR A 12 -6.64 8.45 2.28
N LEU A 13 -7.75 8.79 1.64
CA LEU A 13 -7.74 9.55 0.40
C LEU A 13 -7.84 11.03 0.72
N TYR A 14 -6.94 11.83 0.18
CA TYR A 14 -6.91 13.28 0.32
C TYR A 14 -7.23 13.97 -1.01
N ASP A 15 -7.82 15.16 -0.94
CA ASP A 15 -7.92 16.07 -2.08
C ASP A 15 -6.57 16.80 -2.32
N PRO A 16 -6.43 17.59 -3.40
CA PRO A 16 -5.22 18.37 -3.66
C PRO A 16 -4.85 19.36 -2.55
N ASN A 17 -5.82 19.80 -1.74
CA ASN A 17 -5.62 20.70 -0.60
C ASN A 17 -5.35 19.96 0.71
N LYS A 18 -5.07 18.65 0.65
CA LYS A 18 -4.86 17.77 1.81
C LYS A 18 -6.06 17.65 2.76
N LYS A 19 -7.27 17.96 2.29
CA LYS A 19 -8.50 17.64 3.02
C LYS A 19 -8.84 16.16 2.84
N VAL A 20 -9.28 15.51 3.92
CA VAL A 20 -9.68 14.11 3.87
C VAL A 20 -10.96 13.98 3.05
N LEU A 21 -10.88 13.27 1.92
CA LEU A 21 -12.05 12.93 1.09
C LEU A 21 -12.73 11.67 1.60
N LYS A 22 -11.93 10.68 2.02
CA LYS A 22 -12.44 9.39 2.48
C LYS A 22 -11.45 8.74 3.43
N TYR A 23 -11.93 8.41 4.63
CA TYR A 23 -11.26 7.46 5.50
C TYR A 23 -11.88 6.08 5.27
N HIS A 24 -11.07 5.09 4.91
CA HIS A 24 -11.58 3.75 4.67
C HIS A 24 -10.73 2.69 5.38
N SER A 25 -11.41 1.96 6.27
CA SER A 25 -10.92 0.75 6.91
C SER A 25 -11.37 -0.44 6.07
N PHE A 26 -10.56 -0.89 5.10
CA PHE A 26 -10.81 -2.15 4.40
C PHE A 26 -9.73 -3.15 4.79
N ILE A 27 -10.12 -4.39 5.05
CA ILE A 27 -9.18 -5.51 5.16
C ILE A 27 -8.94 -5.97 3.73
N PHE A 28 -7.82 -5.56 3.13
CA PHE A 28 -7.45 -6.04 1.81
C PHE A 28 -7.24 -7.55 1.85
N ASN A 29 -7.76 -8.24 0.83
CA ASN A 29 -7.52 -9.66 0.68
C ASN A 29 -6.06 -9.92 0.26
N GLU A 30 -5.66 -11.19 0.23
CA GLU A 30 -4.28 -11.57 -0.05
C GLU A 30 -3.81 -11.10 -1.44
N GLU A 31 -4.64 -11.23 -2.48
CA GLU A 31 -4.31 -10.80 -3.85
C GLU A 31 -4.12 -9.28 -3.94
N GLN A 32 -4.99 -8.52 -3.28
CA GLN A 32 -4.89 -7.07 -3.22
C GLN A 32 -3.62 -6.62 -2.47
N ASN A 33 -3.30 -7.26 -1.34
CA ASN A 33 -2.05 -6.97 -0.63
C ASN A 33 -0.82 -7.30 -1.48
N GLN A 34 -0.83 -8.39 -2.24
CA GLN A 34 0.27 -8.72 -3.17
C GLN A 34 0.42 -7.65 -4.26
N SER A 35 -0.68 -7.20 -4.86
CA SER A 35 -0.66 -6.13 -5.87
C SER A 35 -0.08 -4.83 -5.32
N ILE A 36 -0.51 -4.40 -4.13
CA ILE A 36 -0.01 -3.18 -3.48
C ILE A 36 1.47 -3.33 -3.13
N ASN A 37 1.88 -4.48 -2.61
CA ASN A 37 3.29 -4.76 -2.31
C ASN A 37 4.17 -4.64 -3.55
N ASN A 38 3.72 -5.10 -4.71
CA ASN A 38 4.47 -4.97 -5.97
C ASN A 38 4.67 -3.51 -6.37
N VAL A 39 3.64 -2.68 -6.23
CA VAL A 39 3.71 -1.24 -6.51
C VAL A 39 4.68 -0.55 -5.56
N ILE A 40 4.59 -0.83 -4.25
CA ILE A 40 5.49 -0.27 -3.24
C ILE A 40 6.94 -0.70 -3.51
N LYS A 41 7.19 -1.98 -3.79
CA LYS A 41 8.54 -2.48 -4.11
C LYS A 41 9.11 -1.79 -5.34
N LYS A 42 8.31 -1.61 -6.40
CA LYS A 42 8.72 -0.89 -7.62
C LYS A 42 9.08 0.57 -7.32
N TYR A 43 8.22 1.28 -6.58
CA TYR A 43 8.48 2.67 -6.19
C TYR A 43 9.78 2.79 -5.38
N ARG A 44 9.97 1.92 -4.37
CA ARG A 44 11.16 1.93 -3.52
C ARG A 44 12.44 1.67 -4.31
N LYS A 45 12.44 0.67 -5.19
CA LYS A 45 13.56 0.37 -6.10
C LYS A 45 13.93 1.58 -6.96
N ASN A 46 12.94 2.24 -7.57
CA ASN A 46 13.15 3.38 -8.44
C ASN A 46 13.71 4.61 -7.71
N ASN A 47 13.49 4.70 -6.40
CA ASN A 47 13.94 5.82 -5.56
C ASN A 47 15.14 5.45 -4.66
N GLY A 48 15.79 4.31 -4.88
CA GLY A 48 16.94 3.87 -4.07
C GLY A 48 16.60 3.56 -2.60
N LEU A 49 15.32 3.35 -2.28
CA LEU A 49 14.85 3.06 -0.92
C LEU A 49 15.00 1.58 -0.59
N ARG A 50 15.37 1.26 0.65
CA ARG A 50 15.54 -0.13 1.13
C ARG A 50 14.28 -0.96 0.88
N LEU A 51 14.39 -2.12 0.23
CA LEU A 51 13.25 -3.02 0.05
C LEU A 51 12.74 -3.55 1.39
N ILE A 52 11.43 -3.72 1.48
CA ILE A 52 10.75 -4.28 2.66
C ILE A 52 10.27 -5.67 2.24
N ASP A 53 10.63 -6.69 3.01
CA ASP A 53 10.23 -8.08 2.80
C ASP A 53 8.89 -8.40 3.46
#